data_AF-A0A7S2KT70-F1
#
_entry.id   AF-A0A7S2KT70-F1
#
_cell.length_a   1.000
_cell.length_b   1.000
_cell.length_c   1.000
_cell.angle_alpha   90.00
_cell.angle_beta   90.00
_cell.angle_gamma   90.00
#
_symmetry.space_group_name_H-M   'P 1'
#
loop_
_entity.id
_entity.type
_entity.pdbx_description
1 polymer ?
#
loop_
_entity_poly.entity_id
_entity_poly.type
_entity_poly.pdbx_seq_one_letter_code
_entity_poly.pdbx_strand_id
1 'polypeptide(L)'
;MGGPPAQQGPPPPAEVVQKVEASLQSATAAAICSGAGRQSTGVGEPCWREIWTHVGCSDSTVPPYTDWHNTQNLEVLIADASQWASLPDQTHRTTCYGENHPEL
;
A
#
# COMPACT_ATOMS: atom_id res chain seq x y z
N MET A 1 -14.40 12.70 35.59
CA MET A 1 -13.49 12.11 34.59
C MET A 1 -14.15 10.87 34.03
N GLY A 2 -14.37 10.82 32.71
CA GLY A 2 -15.01 9.68 32.03
C GLY A 2 -15.37 10.07 30.60
N GLY A 3 -14.44 9.93 29.67
CA GLY A 3 -14.69 10.12 28.24
C GLY A 3 -15.49 8.94 27.66
N PRO A 4 -16.24 9.12 26.56
CA PRO A 4 -17.02 8.05 25.95
C PRO A 4 -16.10 7.02 25.26
N PRO A 5 -16.47 5.73 25.23
CA PRO A 5 -15.69 4.71 24.55
C PRO A 5 -15.75 4.91 23.03
N ALA A 6 -14.60 4.76 22.37
CA ALA A 6 -14.50 4.75 20.91
C ALA A 6 -15.39 3.63 20.34
N GLN A 7 -16.34 4.00 19.48
CA GLN A 7 -17.19 3.05 18.76
C GLN A 7 -16.32 2.26 17.76
N GLN A 8 -16.02 1.01 18.08
CA GLN A 8 -15.55 0.04 17.10
C GLN A 8 -16.77 -0.37 16.25
N GLY A 9 -16.74 -0.10 14.95
CA GLY A 9 -17.81 -0.49 14.01
C GLY A 9 -18.04 -2.01 13.97
N PRO A 10 -19.14 -2.49 13.38
CA PRO A 10 -19.44 -3.92 13.32
C PRO A 10 -18.29 -4.69 12.67
N PRO A 11 -17.90 -5.84 13.22
CA PRO A 11 -16.79 -6.62 12.68
C PRO A 11 -17.12 -7.06 11.25
N PRO A 12 -16.15 -7.00 10.31
CA PRO A 12 -16.38 -7.44 8.94
C PRO A 12 -16.74 -8.94 8.91
N PRO A 13 -17.54 -9.39 7.93
CA PRO A 13 -17.91 -10.80 7.78
C PRO A 13 -16.65 -11.69 7.71
N ALA A 14 -16.70 -12.87 8.34
CA ALA A 14 -15.56 -13.80 8.44
C ALA A 14 -14.95 -14.17 7.07
N GLU A 15 -15.75 -14.15 6.00
CA GLU A 15 -15.30 -14.41 4.63
C GLU A 15 -14.40 -13.31 4.06
N VAL A 16 -14.65 -12.06 4.46
CA VAL A 16 -13.79 -10.91 4.14
C VAL A 16 -12.48 -11.03 4.91
N VAL A 17 -12.55 -11.44 6.19
CA VAL A 17 -11.37 -11.69 7.02
C VAL A 17 -10.49 -12.79 6.40
N GLN A 18 -11.07 -13.91 5.97
CA GLN A 18 -10.32 -15.02 5.36
C GLN A 18 -9.66 -14.66 4.02
N LYS A 19 -10.34 -13.86 3.18
CA LYS A 19 -9.80 -13.45 1.88
C LYS A 19 -8.70 -12.39 2.03
N VAL A 20 -8.83 -11.53 3.03
CA VAL A 20 -7.75 -10.65 3.49
C VAL A 20 -6.61 -11.50 4.03
N GLU A 21 -6.84 -12.44 4.95
CA GLU A 21 -5.81 -13.35 5.51
C GLU A 21 -5.05 -14.17 4.46
N ALA A 22 -5.73 -14.73 3.46
CA ALA A 22 -5.08 -15.46 2.37
C ALA A 22 -4.21 -14.54 1.50
N SER A 23 -4.65 -13.29 1.33
CA SER A 23 -3.83 -12.25 0.72
C SER A 23 -2.67 -11.89 1.66
N LEU A 24 -2.88 -11.83 3.00
CA LEU A 24 -1.93 -11.53 4.10
C LEU A 24 -0.73 -12.48 4.16
N GLN A 25 -0.96 -13.74 3.78
CA GLN A 25 0.05 -14.80 3.77
C GLN A 25 1.08 -14.69 2.63
N SER A 26 0.91 -13.76 1.67
CA SER A 26 2.02 -13.39 0.80
C SER A 26 3.07 -12.62 1.63
N ALA A 27 4.17 -13.30 1.91
CA ALA A 27 5.32 -12.85 2.71
C ALA A 27 6.01 -11.56 2.21
N THR A 28 5.48 -10.94 1.17
CA THR A 28 6.01 -9.77 0.49
C THR A 28 5.88 -8.50 1.33
N ALA A 29 4.77 -8.29 2.04
CA ALA A 29 4.53 -7.03 2.76
C ALA A 29 5.54 -6.77 3.89
N ALA A 30 5.84 -7.78 4.71
CA ALA A 30 6.82 -7.67 5.80
C ALA A 30 8.27 -7.56 5.29
N ALA A 31 8.53 -7.95 4.03
CA ALA A 31 9.84 -7.84 3.40
C ALA A 31 10.06 -6.49 2.71
N ILE A 32 8.98 -5.81 2.31
CA ILE A 32 9.05 -4.51 1.64
C ILE A 32 9.46 -3.41 2.62
N CYS A 33 8.83 -3.37 3.80
CA CYS A 33 9.12 -2.35 4.80
C CYS A 33 9.74 -3.00 6.04
N SER A 34 11.02 -2.70 6.26
CA SER A 34 11.86 -3.32 7.30
C SER A 34 11.22 -3.23 8.70
N GLY A 35 10.52 -4.30 9.11
CA GLY A 35 9.90 -4.43 10.43
C GLY A 35 8.47 -3.89 10.57
N ALA A 36 7.85 -3.39 9.49
CA ALA A 36 6.44 -3.02 9.52
C ALA A 36 5.56 -4.26 9.35
N GLY A 37 4.62 -4.44 10.28
CA GLY A 37 3.59 -5.45 10.16
C GLY A 37 2.57 -5.06 9.09
N ARG A 38 1.85 -6.05 8.57
CA ARG A 38 0.91 -5.80 7.47
C ARG A 38 -0.25 -4.86 7.82
N GLN A 39 -0.61 -4.82 9.10
CA GLN A 39 -1.63 -3.92 9.65
C GLN A 39 -1.02 -2.64 10.26
N SER A 40 0.29 -2.43 10.13
CA SER A 40 0.94 -1.21 10.62
C SER A 40 0.49 -0.01 9.79
N THR A 41 -0.01 1.01 10.47
CA THR A 41 -0.24 2.36 9.94
C THR A 41 0.97 3.25 10.25
N GLY A 42 1.05 4.42 9.63
CA GLY A 42 2.13 5.36 9.89
C GLY A 42 3.53 4.80 9.60
N VAL A 43 3.63 4.01 8.54
CA VAL A 43 4.88 3.37 8.10
C VAL A 43 5.96 4.37 7.66
N GLY A 44 5.56 5.63 7.40
CA GLY A 44 6.44 6.72 7.04
C GLY A 44 6.84 6.74 5.56
N GLU A 45 7.40 7.87 5.15
CA GLU A 45 7.87 8.10 3.77
C GLU A 45 8.90 7.06 3.28
N PRO A 46 9.87 6.60 4.10
CA PRO A 46 10.85 5.62 3.64
C PRO A 46 10.21 4.29 3.21
N CYS A 47 9.24 3.78 3.99
CA CYS A 47 8.51 2.57 3.63
C CYS A 47 7.62 2.79 2.41
N TRP A 48 6.95 3.95 2.30
CA TRP A 48 6.14 4.25 1.12
C TRP A 48 6.95 4.22 -0.18
N ARG A 49 8.17 4.76 -0.15
CA ARG A 49 9.12 4.69 -1.26
C ARG A 49 9.55 3.26 -1.59
N GLU A 50 9.81 2.42 -0.58
CA GLU A 50 10.11 1.00 -0.78
C GLU A 50 8.92 0.27 -1.44
N ILE A 51 7.68 0.55 -1.03
CA ILE A 51 6.47 0.02 -1.67
C ILE A 51 6.40 0.44 -3.13
N TRP A 52 6.56 1.74 -3.41
CA TRP A 52 6.48 2.30 -4.75
C TRP A 52 7.50 1.69 -5.71
N THR A 53 8.74 1.55 -5.25
CA THR A 53 9.81 0.92 -6.04
C THR A 53 9.61 -0.58 -6.18
N HIS A 54 9.08 -1.25 -5.15
CA HIS A 54 8.80 -2.68 -5.18
C HIS A 54 7.76 -3.07 -6.23
N VAL A 55 6.71 -2.26 -6.41
CA VAL A 55 5.69 -2.51 -7.46
C VAL A 55 6.20 -2.20 -8.87
N GLY A 56 7.47 -1.82 -9.00
CA GLY A 56 8.15 -1.59 -10.25
C GLY A 56 8.15 -0.13 -10.69
N CYS A 57 7.75 0.80 -9.82
CA CYS A 57 7.77 2.22 -10.16
C CYS A 57 9.11 2.90 -9.85
N SER A 58 9.37 4.06 -10.46
CA SER A 58 10.65 4.75 -10.28
C SER A 58 10.72 5.48 -8.93
N ASP A 59 11.89 5.46 -8.26
CA ASP A 59 12.12 6.20 -7.02
C ASP A 59 11.96 7.72 -7.20
N SER A 60 12.26 8.25 -8.40
CA SER A 60 12.16 9.68 -8.70
C SER A 60 10.73 10.17 -8.89
N THR A 61 9.76 9.26 -8.96
CA THR A 61 8.34 9.57 -9.22
C THR A 61 7.44 9.25 -8.02
N VAL A 62 8.05 8.88 -6.88
CA VAL A 62 7.34 8.54 -5.65
C VAL A 62 6.44 9.71 -5.25
N PRO A 63 5.12 9.47 -5.12
CA PRO A 63 4.20 10.49 -4.63
C PRO A 63 4.55 10.91 -3.20
N PRO A 64 4.29 12.16 -2.81
CA PRO A 64 4.54 12.62 -1.45
C PRO A 64 3.76 11.77 -0.44
N TYR A 65 4.40 11.42 0.68
CA TYR A 65 3.73 10.73 1.77
C TYR A 65 2.82 11.72 2.52
N THR A 66 1.51 11.57 2.34
CA THR A 66 0.48 12.45 2.91
C THR A 66 -0.21 11.86 4.14
N ASP A 67 -1.05 12.66 4.81
CA ASP A 67 -1.89 12.21 5.92
C ASP A 67 -2.76 11.00 5.56
N TRP A 68 -3.23 10.91 4.31
CA TRP A 68 -3.99 9.75 3.85
C TRP A 68 -3.16 8.47 4.02
N HIS A 69 -1.91 8.47 3.55
CA HIS A 69 -1.02 7.32 3.67
C HIS A 69 -0.70 6.97 5.13
N ASN A 70 -0.66 7.97 6.00
CA ASN A 70 -0.45 7.80 7.44
C ASN A 70 -1.62 7.05 8.11
N THR A 71 -2.83 7.23 7.59
CA THR A 71 -4.04 6.53 8.07
C THR A 71 -4.25 5.14 7.46
N GLN A 72 -3.56 4.80 6.37
CA GLN A 72 -3.65 3.50 5.74
C GLN A 72 -2.70 2.50 6.39
N ASN A 73 -3.10 1.22 6.39
CA ASN A 73 -2.17 0.15 6.77
C ASN A 73 -1.27 -0.22 5.57
N LEU A 74 -0.15 -0.90 5.87
CA LEU A 74 0.83 -1.34 4.88
C LEU A 74 0.21 -2.12 3.72
N GLU A 75 -0.77 -2.99 3.98
CA GLU A 75 -1.47 -3.73 2.93
C GLU A 75 -2.21 -2.81 1.94
N VAL A 76 -2.95 -1.82 2.44
CA VAL A 76 -3.68 -0.87 1.59
C VAL A 76 -2.70 -0.05 0.76
N LEU A 77 -1.57 0.36 1.34
CA LEU A 77 -0.53 1.09 0.62
C LEU A 77 0.07 0.26 -0.52
N ILE A 78 0.38 -1.02 -0.26
CA ILE A 78 0.88 -1.93 -1.29
C ILE A 78 -0.15 -2.15 -2.40
N ALA A 79 -1.42 -2.34 -2.04
CA ALA A 79 -2.50 -2.53 -3.00
C ALA A 79 -2.71 -1.29 -3.87
N ASP A 80 -2.69 -0.09 -3.28
CA ASP A 80 -2.82 1.19 -3.98
C ASP A 80 -1.68 1.40 -4.99
N ALA A 81 -0.43 1.24 -4.56
CA ALA A 81 0.73 1.34 -5.45
C ALA A 81 0.71 0.29 -6.57
N SER A 82 0.30 -0.95 -6.27
CA SER A 82 0.18 -2.02 -7.28
C SER A 82 -0.92 -1.71 -8.29
N GLN A 83 -2.06 -1.17 -7.82
CA GLN A 83 -3.14 -0.73 -8.69
C GLN A 83 -2.65 0.38 -9.62
N TRP A 84 -1.97 1.39 -9.07
CA TRP A 84 -1.37 2.48 -9.85
C TRP A 84 -0.44 1.95 -10.94
N ALA A 85 0.49 1.05 -10.60
CA ALA A 85 1.43 0.46 -11.55
C ALA A 85 0.74 -0.33 -12.69
N SER A 86 -0.46 -0.87 -12.43
CA SER A 86 -1.22 -1.65 -13.42
C SER A 86 -2.08 -0.82 -14.37
N LEU A 87 -2.26 0.49 -14.12
CA LEU A 87 -3.12 1.33 -14.97
C LEU A 87 -2.48 1.58 -16.34
N PRO A 88 -3.26 1.50 -17.45
CA PRO A 88 -2.72 1.58 -18.80
C PRO A 88 -2.36 3.01 -19.26
N ASP A 89 -2.80 4.02 -18.52
CA ASP A 89 -2.61 5.42 -18.89
C ASP A 89 -1.12 5.80 -18.96
N GLN A 90 -0.80 6.69 -19.90
CA GLN A 90 0.57 7.10 -20.19
C GLN A 90 1.29 7.63 -18.95
N THR A 91 0.62 8.43 -18.11
CA THR A 91 1.19 8.94 -16.86
C THR A 91 1.67 7.81 -15.95
N HIS A 92 0.85 6.78 -15.73
CA HIS A 92 1.15 5.67 -14.82
C HIS A 92 2.32 4.83 -15.36
N ARG A 93 2.26 4.50 -16.66
CA ARG A 93 3.34 3.80 -17.36
C ARG A 93 4.66 4.55 -17.32
N THR A 94 4.66 5.86 -17.59
CA THR A 94 5.87 6.68 -17.55
C THR A 94 6.41 6.81 -16.13
N THR A 95 5.52 6.99 -15.13
CA THR A 95 5.97 7.09 -13.73
C THR A 95 6.56 5.79 -13.21
N CYS A 96 6.08 4.65 -13.70
CA CYS A 96 6.54 3.36 -13.20
C CYS A 96 7.68 2.76 -14.02
N TYR A 97 7.51 2.69 -15.33
CA TYR A 97 8.41 1.98 -16.23
C TYR A 97 9.24 2.90 -17.15
N GLY A 98 9.03 4.22 -17.09
CA GLY A 98 9.64 5.19 -17.99
C GLY A 98 9.06 5.19 -19.41
N GLU A 99 9.56 6.06 -20.27
CA GLU A 99 9.11 6.21 -21.67
C GLU A 99 9.42 4.99 -22.56
N ASN A 100 10.19 4.02 -22.05
CA ASN A 100 10.67 2.85 -22.80
C ASN A 100 9.92 1.55 -22.49
N HIS A 101 8.76 1.60 -21.82
CA HIS A 101 7.98 0.37 -21.62
C HIS A 101 7.37 -0.06 -22.96
N PRO A 102 7.78 -1.20 -23.54
CA PRO A 102 7.24 -1.65 -24.82
C PRO A 102 5.72 -1.77 -24.66
N GLU A 103 4.98 -1.17 -25.59
CA GLU A 103 3.55 -1.41 -25.76
C GLU A 103 3.30 -2.93 -25.74
N LEU A 104 2.50 -3.37 -24.77
CA LEU A 104 1.77 -4.63 -24.87
C LEU A 104 0.60 -4.43 -25.84
#